data_AF-A0A2E7QFK1-F1
#
_entry.id   AF-A0A2E7QFK1-F1
#
_cell.length_a   1.000
_cell.length_b   1.000
_cell.length_c   1.000
_cell.angle_alpha   90.00
_cell.angle_beta   90.00
_cell.angle_gamma   90.00
#
_symmetry.space_group_name_H-M   'P 1'
#
loop_
_entity.id
_entity.type
_entity.pdbx_description
1 polymer ?
#
loop_
_entity_poly.entity_id
_entity_poly.type
_entity_poly.pdbx_seq_one_letter_code
_entity_poly.pdbx_strand_id
1 'polypeptide(L)' 'MIYAVAAKLKEEKVAEFLQRLSDGTIASQEPGGEEMVESMARARIGDDGVSRWSEICFAHALEA' A
#
# COMPACT_ATOMS: atom_id res chain seq x y z
N MET A 1 1.92 13.97 -4.39
CA MET A 1 2.99 13.54 -5.32
C MET A 1 2.78 12.08 -5.66
N ILE A 2 3.09 11.65 -6.89
CA ILE A 2 2.93 10.24 -7.32
C ILE A 2 4.30 9.54 -7.24
N TYR A 3 4.33 8.38 -6.60
CA TYR A 3 5.55 7.59 -6.44
C TYR A 3 5.40 6.22 -7.10
N ALA A 4 6.48 5.73 -7.70
CA ALA A 4 6.60 4.35 -8.16
C ALA A 4 7.29 3.53 -7.06
N VAL A 5 6.63 2.48 -6.57
CA VAL A 5 7.09 1.70 -5.43
C VAL A 5 7.35 0.26 -5.86
N ALA A 6 8.37 -0.35 -5.26
CA ALA A 6 8.72 -1.76 -5.44
C ALA A 6 9.04 -2.39 -4.08
N ALA A 7 8.45 -3.55 -3.79
CA ALA A 7 8.67 -4.26 -2.54
C ALA A 7 8.59 -5.78 -2.71
N LYS A 8 9.26 -6.51 -1.82
CA LYS A 8 9.13 -7.96 -1.70
C LYS A 8 8.13 -8.30 -0.61
N LEU A 9 7.25 -9.27 -0.89
CA LEU A 9 6.35 -9.82 0.11
C LEU A 9 7.15 -10.66 1.11
N LYS A 10 6.84 -10.49 2.39
CA LYS A 10 7.28 -11.40 3.45
C LYS A 10 6.25 -12.51 3.54
N GLU A 11 6.58 -13.70 3.03
CA GLU A 11 5.63 -14.83 2.92
C GLU A 11 4.94 -15.15 4.25
N GLU A 12 5.69 -15.10 5.34
CA GLU A 12 5.20 -15.36 6.70
C GLU A 12 4.19 -14.32 7.22
N LYS A 13 4.05 -13.19 6.52
CA LYS A 13 3.13 -12.09 6.87
C LYS A 13 1.98 -11.92 5.87
N VAL A 14 1.95 -12.65 4.76
CA VAL A 14 0.97 -12.43 3.68
C VAL A 14 -0.48 -12.61 4.18
N ALA A 15 -0.75 -13.68 4.93
CA ALA A 15 -2.10 -13.96 5.41
C ALA A 15 -2.61 -12.88 6.38
N GLU A 16 -1.76 -12.48 7.35
CA GLU A 16 -2.05 -11.39 8.29
C GLU A 16 -2.30 -10.07 7.54
N PHE A 17 -1.44 -9.76 6.57
CA PHE A 17 -1.54 -8.54 5.79
C PHE A 17 -2.83 -8.49 4.95
N LEU A 18 -3.19 -9.60 4.29
CA LEU A 18 -4.42 -9.69 3.51
C LEU A 18 -5.68 -9.53 4.38
N GLN A 19 -5.68 -10.12 5.58
CA GLN A 19 -6.77 -9.94 6.53
C GLN A 19 -6.92 -8.46 6.90
N ARG A 20 -5.81 -7.80 7.24
CA ARG A 20 -5.81 -6.38 7.64
C ARG A 20 -6.19 -5.41 6.52
N LEU A 21 -5.92 -5.79 5.26
CA LEU A 21 -6.42 -5.05 4.09
C LEU A 21 -7.94 -5.17 3.94
N SER A 22 -8.53 -6.28 4.40
CA SER A 22 -9.95 -6.60 4.17
C SER A 22 -10.85 -6.25 5.36
N ASP A 23 -10.31 -6.24 6.58
CA ASP A 23 -11.06 -6.00 7.81
C ASP A 23 -11.22 -4.50 8.18
N GLY A 24 -10.68 -3.61 7.35
CA GLY A 24 -10.74 -2.16 7.54
C GLY A 24 -9.70 -1.60 8.50
N THR A 25 -8.87 -2.42 9.14
CA THR A 25 -7.83 -1.95 10.08
C THR A 25 -6.73 -1.14 9.40
N ILE A 26 -6.44 -1.39 8.11
CA ILE A 26 -5.54 -0.54 7.32
C ILE A 26 -6.28 0.69 6.81
N ALA A 27 -7.49 0.54 6.29
CA ALA A 27 -8.28 1.65 5.77
C ALA A 27 -8.49 2.78 6.80
N SER A 28 -8.68 2.42 8.08
CA SER A 28 -8.92 3.38 9.16
C SER A 28 -7.67 4.12 9.66
N GLN A 29 -6.47 3.84 9.12
CA GLN A 29 -5.23 4.49 9.56
C GLN A 29 -5.08 5.86 8.91
N GLU A 30 -4.71 6.86 9.70
CA GLU A 30 -4.42 8.22 9.22
C GLU A 30 -2.91 8.49 9.23
N PRO A 31 -2.38 9.31 8.30
CA PRO A 31 -3.02 9.86 7.09
C PRO A 31 -2.77 8.94 5.89
N GLY A 32 -3.80 8.28 5.34
CA GLY A 32 -3.68 7.56 4.06
C GLY A 32 -3.90 6.04 4.08
N GLY A 33 -4.56 5.51 5.10
CA GLY A 33 -4.95 4.11 5.15
C GLY A 33 -5.82 3.67 3.96
N GLU A 34 -6.76 4.51 3.54
CA GLU A 34 -7.56 4.27 2.32
C GLU A 34 -6.68 4.17 1.07
N GLU A 35 -5.70 5.07 0.91
CA GLU A 35 -4.75 5.02 -0.20
C GLU A 35 -4.01 3.68 -0.20
N MET A 36 -3.49 3.25 0.95
CA MET A 36 -2.73 1.99 1.05
C MET A 36 -3.55 0.80 0.55
N VAL A 37 -4.84 0.73 0.89
CA VAL A 37 -5.73 -0.34 0.42
C VAL A 37 -5.87 -0.29 -1.09
N GLU A 38 -6.10 0.89 -1.67
CA GLU A 38 -6.20 1.04 -3.12
C GLU A 38 -4.88 0.73 -3.85
N SER A 39 -3.76 1.16 -3.28
CA SER A 39 -2.41 0.87 -3.78
C SER A 39 -2.16 -0.63 -3.85
N MET A 40 -2.52 -1.37 -2.80
CA MET A 40 -2.42 -2.83 -2.79
C MET A 40 -3.37 -3.49 -3.79
N ALA A 41 -4.58 -2.94 -4.00
CA ALA A 41 -5.50 -3.42 -5.03
C ALA A 41 -4.96 -3.25 -6.46
N ARG A 42 -4.12 -2.22 -6.69
CA ARG A 42 -3.45 -1.97 -7.98
C ARG A 42 -2.13 -2.72 -8.13
N ALA A 43 -1.53 -3.18 -7.04
CA ALA A 43 -0.21 -3.79 -7.04
C ALA A 43 -0.14 -5.06 -7.90
N ARG A 44 1.00 -5.23 -8.59
CA ARG A 44 1.27 -6.38 -9.45
C ARG A 44 2.63 -6.98 -9.12
N ILE A 45 2.68 -8.31 -9.03
CA ILE A 45 3.92 -9.06 -8.83
C ILE A 45 4.50 -9.37 -10.21
N GLY A 46 5.76 -8.99 -10.42
CA GLY A 46 6.51 -9.37 -11.63
C GLY A 46 7.12 -10.77 -11.51
N ASP A 47 7.67 -11.27 -12.61
CA ASP A 47 8.31 -12.60 -12.67
C ASP A 47 9.54 -12.73 -11.75
N ASP A 48 10.09 -11.59 -11.30
CA ASP A 48 11.17 -11.50 -10.32
C ASP A 48 10.70 -11.60 -8.85
N GLY A 49 9.40 -11.83 -8.63
CA GLY A 49 8.79 -11.89 -7.30
C GLY A 49 8.68 -10.52 -6.61
N VAL A 50 8.94 -9.43 -7.33
CA VAL A 50 8.84 -8.06 -6.78
C VAL A 50 7.46 -7.49 -7.10
N SER A 51 6.74 -7.09 -6.05
CA SER A 51 5.49 -6.35 -6.17
C SER A 51 5.76 -4.89 -6.51
N ARG A 52 5.01 -4.34 -7.47
CA ARG A 52 5.13 -2.97 -7.97
C ARG A 52 3.77 -2.29 -8.02
N TRP A 53 3.72 -1.03 -7.61
CA TRP A 53 2.51 -0.20 -7.70
C TRP A 53 2.88 1.29 -7.77
N SER A 54 1.86 2.11 -8.05
CA SER A 54 1.93 3.55 -7.90
C SER A 54 1.09 4.00 -6.71
N GLU A 55 1.65 4.84 -5.86
CA GLU A 55 0.95 5.46 -4.74
C GLU A 55 0.88 6.98 -4.90
N ILE A 56 -0.20 7.58 -4.40
CA ILE A 56 -0.34 9.03 -4.33
C ILE A 56 -0.15 9.42 -2.86
N CYS A 57 1.01 9.96 -2.52
CA CYS A 57 1.17 10.58 -1.21
C CYS A 57 0.63 12.01 -1.29
N PHE A 58 -0.52 12.20 -0.67
CA PHE A 58 -1.03 13.52 -0.32
C PHE A 58 -0.18 14.04 0.83
N ALA A 59 1.04 14.50 0.53
CA ALA A 59 1.75 15.35 1.46
C ALA A 59 0.82 16.53 1.74
N HIS A 60 0.31 16.62 2.97
CA HIS A 60 -0.17 17.90 3.47
C HIS A 60 0.99 18.87 3.27
N ALA A 61 0.84 19.79 2.31
CA ALA A 61 1.54 21.05 2.39
C ALA A 61 1.04 21.71 3.68
N LEU A 62 1.67 21.41 4.81
CA LEU A 62 1.78 22.36 5.91
C LEU A 62 2.68 23.47 5.39
N GLU A 63 2.15 24.28 4.49
CA GLU A 63 2.61 25.64 4.24
C GLU A 63 1.55 26.59 4.78
N ALA A 64 2.01 27.49 5.65
CA ALA A 64 1.33 28.55 6.42
C ALA A 64 0.68 28.14 7.75
#